data_AF-A0A8T5MWV0-F1
#
_entry.id   AF-A0A8T5MWV0-F1
#
_cell.length_a   1.000
_cell.length_b   1.000
_cell.length_c   1.000
_cell.angle_alpha   90.00
_cell.angle_beta   90.00
_cell.angle_gamma   90.00
#
_symmetry.space_group_name_H-M   'P 1'
#
loop_
_entity.id
_entity.type
_entity.pdbx_description
1 polymer ?
#
loop_
_entity_poly.entity_id
_entity_poly.type
_entity_poly.pdbx_seq_one_letter_code
_entity_poly.pdbx_strand_id
1 'polypeptide(L)'
;MTKKEIISKIKKIKGVDDSKAKAIYDAGFTSVEKLKKAGIEELSKIKGINKGLAKTIVTEIGKKEAETKKVEKKKTEKEGTKEKKVEIVEKELKKIKPKLSKEMKEKLELREKMKKRKPEFLRYEWFRYKRLGMKWRKGKGIQSKIKKHVKYRIASPRIGYSSPKEVKALHSSGFREVMVYNVNEIESVNPDTEAARIGHSVGAKKRNEMEKKADTMGIRILNRGAST
;
A
#
# COMPACT_ATOMS: atom_id res chain seq x y z
N MET A 1 42.09 -12.74 -18.47
CA MET A 1 42.20 -12.81 -17.00
C MET A 1 43.48 -13.57 -16.67
N THR A 2 44.29 -13.05 -15.77
CA THR A 2 45.53 -13.74 -15.36
C THR A 2 45.20 -14.99 -14.52
N LYS A 3 46.06 -16.03 -14.52
CA LYS A 3 45.88 -17.25 -13.70
C LYS A 3 45.60 -16.92 -12.23
N LYS A 4 46.25 -15.88 -11.72
CA LYS A 4 46.12 -15.38 -10.34
C LYS A 4 44.73 -14.79 -10.04
N GLU A 5 44.13 -14.09 -11.00
CA GLU A 5 42.77 -13.54 -10.87
C GLU A 5 41.70 -14.64 -10.82
N ILE A 6 41.85 -15.68 -11.62
CA ILE A 6 40.88 -16.79 -11.70
C ILE A 6 40.89 -17.58 -10.38
N ILE A 7 42.08 -17.92 -9.88
CA ILE A 7 42.26 -18.61 -8.59
C ILE A 7 41.67 -17.76 -7.46
N SER A 8 41.91 -16.43 -7.46
CA SER A 8 41.35 -15.50 -6.47
C SER A 8 39.81 -15.46 -6.52
N LYS A 9 39.21 -15.53 -7.71
CA LYS A 9 37.74 -15.60 -7.85
C LYS A 9 37.16 -16.92 -7.34
N ILE A 10 37.81 -18.04 -7.62
CA ILE A 10 37.37 -19.37 -7.16
C ILE A 10 37.52 -19.50 -5.64
N LYS A 11 38.59 -18.93 -5.04
CA LYS A 11 38.81 -18.88 -3.59
C LYS A 11 37.67 -18.20 -2.82
N LYS A 12 36.96 -17.25 -3.45
CA LYS A 12 35.83 -16.55 -2.80
C LYS A 12 34.60 -17.44 -2.60
N ILE A 13 34.60 -18.68 -3.08
CA ILE A 13 33.53 -19.65 -2.87
C ILE A 13 33.75 -20.34 -1.52
N LYS A 14 32.69 -20.46 -0.71
CA LYS A 14 32.78 -21.00 0.64
C LYS A 14 33.32 -22.43 0.63
N GLY A 15 34.38 -22.68 1.40
CA GLY A 15 34.98 -24.01 1.57
C GLY A 15 36.03 -24.40 0.51
N VAL A 16 36.42 -23.46 -0.37
CA VAL A 16 37.49 -23.65 -1.36
C VAL A 16 38.77 -22.96 -0.92
N ASP A 17 39.76 -23.74 -0.50
CA ASP A 17 41.10 -23.28 -0.11
C ASP A 17 42.01 -23.03 -1.33
N ASP A 18 43.16 -22.39 -1.15
CA ASP A 18 44.10 -22.06 -2.24
C ASP A 18 44.56 -23.30 -3.03
N SER A 19 44.77 -24.42 -2.34
CA SER A 19 45.15 -25.68 -2.97
C SER A 19 44.02 -26.27 -3.82
N LYS A 20 42.78 -26.16 -3.35
CA LYS A 20 41.59 -26.63 -4.08
C LYS A 20 41.30 -25.74 -5.28
N ALA A 21 41.45 -24.42 -5.14
CA ALA A 21 41.29 -23.47 -6.23
C ALA A 21 42.32 -23.70 -7.35
N LYS A 22 43.57 -24.04 -7.01
CA LYS A 22 44.59 -24.47 -7.98
C LYS A 22 44.19 -25.78 -8.66
N ALA A 23 43.76 -26.80 -7.91
CA ALA A 23 43.33 -28.08 -8.47
C ALA A 23 42.15 -27.95 -9.44
N ILE A 24 41.20 -27.06 -9.15
CA ILE A 24 40.07 -26.73 -10.04
C ILE A 24 40.55 -26.07 -11.33
N TYR A 25 41.51 -25.14 -11.22
CA TYR A 25 42.08 -24.46 -12.37
C TYR A 25 42.87 -25.44 -13.25
N ASP A 26 43.71 -26.29 -12.65
CA ASP A 26 44.54 -27.25 -13.34
C ASP A 26 43.69 -28.37 -13.98
N ALA A 27 42.49 -28.65 -13.46
CA ALA A 27 41.47 -29.50 -14.09
C ALA A 27 40.73 -28.82 -15.28
N GLY A 28 41.12 -27.61 -15.68
CA GLY A 28 40.60 -26.94 -16.88
C GLY A 28 39.38 -26.03 -16.67
N PHE A 29 38.92 -25.87 -15.42
CA PHE A 29 37.80 -24.99 -15.08
C PHE A 29 38.28 -23.54 -14.92
N THR A 30 38.62 -22.92 -16.05
CA THR A 30 39.21 -21.58 -16.12
C THR A 30 38.21 -20.42 -15.99
N SER A 31 36.90 -20.71 -15.83
CA SER A 31 35.85 -19.70 -15.67
C SER A 31 34.73 -20.19 -14.74
N VAL A 32 34.05 -19.25 -14.08
CA VAL A 32 32.84 -19.51 -13.26
C VAL A 32 31.74 -20.14 -14.10
N GLU A 33 31.66 -19.80 -15.39
CA GLU A 33 30.70 -20.38 -16.33
C GLU A 33 30.99 -21.86 -16.64
N LYS A 34 32.27 -22.24 -16.69
CA LYS A 34 32.68 -23.64 -16.86
C LYS A 34 32.36 -24.46 -15.63
N LEU A 35 32.55 -23.90 -14.43
CA LEU A 35 32.14 -24.53 -13.16
C LEU A 35 30.63 -24.73 -13.04
N LYS A 36 29.84 -23.86 -13.68
CA LYS A 36 28.37 -23.96 -13.72
C LYS A 36 27.88 -25.04 -14.68
N LYS A 37 28.54 -25.19 -15.84
CA LYS A 37 28.22 -26.24 -16.82
C LYS A 37 28.70 -27.62 -16.35
N ALA A 38 29.72 -27.65 -15.49
CA ALA A 38 30.23 -28.87 -14.90
C ALA A 38 29.18 -29.53 -14.00
N GLY A 39 28.95 -30.82 -14.20
CA GLY A 39 28.10 -31.61 -13.33
C GLY A 39 28.73 -31.84 -11.95
N ILE A 40 27.91 -32.18 -10.95
CA ILE A 40 28.38 -32.57 -9.60
C ILE A 40 29.40 -33.71 -9.69
N GLU A 41 29.20 -34.61 -10.65
CA GLU A 41 30.04 -35.79 -10.88
C GLU A 41 31.42 -35.44 -11.47
N GLU A 42 31.50 -34.41 -12.30
CA GLU A 42 32.77 -33.96 -12.90
C GLU A 42 33.63 -33.22 -11.88
N LEU A 43 33.01 -32.39 -11.04
CA LEU A 43 33.69 -31.68 -9.96
C LEU A 43 34.16 -32.62 -8.85
N SER A 44 33.45 -33.73 -8.61
CA SER A 44 33.84 -34.74 -7.61
C SER A 44 35.02 -35.59 -8.04
N LYS A 45 35.39 -35.63 -9.34
CA LYS A 45 36.57 -36.36 -9.83
C LYS A 45 37.88 -35.60 -9.57
N ILE A 46 37.79 -34.32 -9.19
CA ILE A 46 38.95 -33.48 -8.91
C ILE A 46 39.50 -33.84 -7.53
N LYS A 47 40.82 -34.06 -7.47
CA LYS A 47 41.54 -34.43 -6.25
C LYS A 47 41.32 -33.37 -5.16
N GLY A 48 40.67 -33.76 -4.06
CA GLY A 48 40.39 -32.90 -2.90
C GLY A 48 39.00 -32.25 -2.87
N ILE A 49 38.10 -32.59 -3.81
CA ILE A 49 36.70 -32.14 -3.82
C ILE A 49 35.77 -33.32 -3.56
N ASN A 50 35.01 -33.26 -2.47
CA ASN A 50 33.96 -34.24 -2.17
C ASN A 50 32.64 -33.84 -2.88
N LYS A 51 31.73 -34.80 -3.14
CA LYS A 51 30.37 -34.58 -3.66
C LYS A 51 29.61 -33.49 -2.89
N GLY A 52 29.80 -33.41 -1.57
CA GLY A 52 29.21 -32.36 -0.73
C GLY A 52 29.72 -30.96 -1.09
N LEU A 53 31.03 -30.81 -1.28
CA LEU A 53 31.65 -29.53 -1.69
C LEU A 53 31.28 -29.15 -3.13
N ALA A 54 31.20 -30.13 -4.03
CA ALA A 54 30.74 -29.90 -5.40
C ALA A 54 29.31 -29.33 -5.43
N LYS A 55 28.40 -29.90 -4.61
CA LYS A 55 27.03 -29.37 -4.44
C LYS A 55 27.03 -27.94 -3.90
N THR A 56 27.83 -27.65 -2.86
CA THR A 56 27.89 -26.28 -2.30
C THR A 56 28.41 -25.27 -3.32
N ILE A 57 29.46 -25.61 -4.07
CA ILE A 57 30.04 -24.76 -5.12
C ILE A 57 28.98 -24.38 -6.17
N VAL A 58 28.22 -25.36 -6.70
CA VAL A 58 27.18 -25.11 -7.70
C VAL A 58 26.06 -24.22 -7.14
N THR A 59 25.59 -24.50 -5.91
CA THR A 59 24.53 -23.70 -5.29
C THR A 59 24.95 -22.26 -4.98
N GLU A 60 26.22 -22.04 -4.61
CA GLU A 60 26.72 -20.73 -4.26
C GLU A 60 27.00 -19.86 -5.48
N ILE A 61 27.45 -20.47 -6.59
CA ILE A 61 27.55 -19.79 -7.89
C ILE A 61 26.17 -19.32 -8.36
N GLY A 62 25.14 -20.17 -8.22
CA GLY A 62 23.75 -19.79 -8.54
C GLY A 62 23.23 -18.63 -7.69
N LYS A 63 23.58 -18.60 -6.39
CA LYS A 63 23.21 -17.49 -5.48
C LYS A 63 23.94 -16.18 -5.82
N LYS A 64 25.23 -16.24 -6.12
CA LYS A 64 26.02 -15.05 -6.52
C LYS A 64 25.55 -14.45 -7.85
N GLU A 65 25.09 -15.27 -8.80
CA GLU A 65 24.46 -14.78 -10.04
C GLU A 65 23.11 -14.08 -9.78
N ALA A 66 22.30 -14.56 -8.84
CA ALA A 66 21.05 -13.89 -8.46
C ALA A 66 21.32 -12.52 -7.80
N GLU A 67 22.43 -12.39 -7.07
CA GLU A 67 22.87 -11.11 -6.50
C GLU A 67 23.49 -10.18 -7.55
N THR A 68 24.33 -10.66 -8.47
CA THR A 68 24.86 -9.81 -9.56
C THR A 68 23.77 -9.38 -10.52
N LYS A 69 22.77 -10.22 -10.83
CA LYS A 69 21.58 -9.80 -11.59
C LYS A 69 20.72 -8.77 -10.85
N LYS A 70 20.67 -8.80 -9.50
CA LYS A 70 20.02 -7.76 -8.68
C LYS A 70 20.80 -6.45 -8.67
N VAL A 71 22.14 -6.50 -8.74
CA VAL A 71 23.02 -5.31 -8.74
C VAL A 71 23.16 -4.70 -10.14
N GLU A 72 23.23 -5.50 -11.21
CA GLU A 72 23.22 -5.04 -12.61
C GLU A 72 21.90 -4.35 -12.97
N LYS A 73 20.74 -4.88 -12.54
CA LYS A 73 19.45 -4.18 -12.64
C LYS A 73 19.44 -2.79 -11.98
N LYS A 74 20.30 -2.56 -10.97
CA LYS A 74 20.40 -1.29 -10.25
C LYS A 74 21.34 -0.28 -10.93
N LYS A 75 22.17 -0.71 -11.89
CA LYS A 75 23.11 0.16 -12.63
C LYS A 75 22.65 0.51 -14.05
N THR A 76 21.90 -0.33 -14.73
CA THR A 76 21.40 -0.06 -16.11
C THR A 76 20.18 0.86 -16.19
N GLU A 77 19.53 1.22 -15.09
CA GLU A 77 18.34 2.11 -15.12
C GLU A 77 18.66 3.63 -15.19
N LYS A 78 19.93 4.02 -15.38
CA LYS A 78 20.30 5.44 -15.58
C LYS A 78 20.38 5.89 -17.05
N GLU A 79 20.30 5.00 -18.03
CA GLU A 79 20.30 5.39 -19.46
C GLU A 79 19.35 4.49 -20.28
N GLY A 80 18.35 5.10 -20.94
CA GLY A 80 17.61 4.51 -22.06
C GLY A 80 16.29 3.79 -21.76
N THR A 81 15.21 4.31 -22.33
CA THR A 81 13.81 3.83 -22.35
C THR A 81 13.65 2.33 -22.64
N LYS A 82 12.95 1.60 -21.74
CA LYS A 82 12.20 0.36 -22.04
C LYS A 82 11.17 0.08 -20.94
N GLU A 83 9.95 -0.17 -21.38
CA GLU A 83 8.72 -0.36 -20.59
C GLU A 83 8.91 -1.42 -19.49
N LYS A 84 8.80 -1.00 -18.22
CA LYS A 84 8.75 -1.92 -17.08
C LYS A 84 7.29 -2.31 -16.83
N LYS A 85 7.01 -3.59 -16.91
CA LYS A 85 5.84 -4.20 -16.27
C LYS A 85 6.03 -4.04 -14.75
N VAL A 86 5.36 -3.05 -14.15
CA VAL A 86 5.39 -2.79 -12.71
C VAL A 86 4.54 -3.84 -12.02
N GLU A 87 5.18 -4.76 -11.33
CA GLU A 87 4.50 -5.68 -10.41
C GLU A 87 4.06 -4.87 -9.19
N ILE A 88 2.76 -4.61 -9.09
CA ILE A 88 2.15 -3.84 -8.01
C ILE A 88 2.24 -4.67 -6.73
N VAL A 89 3.24 -4.38 -5.90
CA VAL A 89 3.26 -4.89 -4.52
C VAL A 89 2.19 -4.11 -3.75
N GLU A 90 1.00 -4.70 -3.61
CA GLU A 90 -0.05 -4.17 -2.74
C GLU A 90 0.46 -4.19 -1.30
N LYS A 91 1.00 -3.06 -0.85
CA LYS A 91 1.38 -2.86 0.53
C LYS A 91 0.07 -2.75 1.33
N GLU A 92 -0.36 -3.82 1.97
CA GLU A 92 -1.53 -3.80 2.86
C GLU A 92 -1.29 -2.83 4.02
N LEU A 93 -1.77 -1.59 3.86
CA LEU A 93 -1.74 -0.60 4.92
C LEU A 93 -2.81 -0.97 5.94
N LYS A 94 -2.38 -1.48 7.12
CA LYS A 94 -3.28 -1.66 8.26
C LYS A 94 -3.99 -0.34 8.56
N LYS A 95 -5.33 -0.38 8.57
CA LYS A 95 -6.16 0.81 8.84
C LYS A 95 -6.00 1.24 10.29
N ILE A 96 -5.27 2.33 10.52
CA ILE A 96 -5.11 2.98 11.82
C ILE A 96 -6.50 3.29 12.38
N LYS A 97 -6.73 2.96 13.66
CA LYS A 97 -7.99 3.21 14.38
C LYS A 97 -7.79 4.33 15.40
N PRO A 98 -8.79 5.18 15.64
CA PRO A 98 -8.70 6.24 16.63
C PRO A 98 -8.72 5.70 18.06
N LYS A 99 -8.13 6.46 18.99
CA LYS A 99 -8.29 6.23 20.43
C LYS A 99 -9.55 6.97 20.89
N LEU A 100 -10.60 6.22 21.23
CA LEU A 100 -11.91 6.75 21.63
C LEU A 100 -12.30 6.24 23.02
N SER A 101 -12.94 7.11 23.81
CA SER A 101 -13.57 6.74 25.09
C SER A 101 -14.72 5.75 24.87
N LYS A 102 -15.06 4.98 25.91
CA LYS A 102 -16.16 4.01 25.87
C LYS A 102 -17.49 4.69 25.52
N GLU A 103 -17.79 5.82 26.16
CA GLU A 103 -18.99 6.62 25.89
C GLU A 103 -19.09 7.07 24.43
N MET A 104 -17.97 7.47 23.82
CA MET A 104 -17.97 7.93 22.43
C MET A 104 -18.19 6.78 21.45
N LYS A 105 -17.69 5.58 21.76
CA LYS A 105 -17.97 4.36 20.97
C LYS A 105 -19.45 4.00 21.02
N GLU A 106 -20.06 4.01 22.21
CA GLU A 106 -21.49 3.75 22.37
C GLU A 106 -22.35 4.76 21.60
N LYS A 107 -21.98 6.05 21.64
CA LYS A 107 -22.65 7.10 20.86
C LYS A 107 -22.48 6.92 19.34
N LEU A 108 -21.32 6.43 18.87
CA LEU A 108 -21.10 6.10 17.46
C LEU A 108 -22.00 4.95 16.99
N GLU A 109 -22.14 3.90 17.80
CA GLU A 109 -23.07 2.80 17.52
C GLU A 109 -24.52 3.27 17.50
N LEU A 110 -24.90 4.12 18.46
CA LEU A 110 -26.22 4.74 18.49
C LEU A 110 -26.48 5.58 17.23
N ARG A 111 -25.48 6.34 16.77
CA ARG A 111 -25.55 7.09 15.50
C ARG A 111 -25.76 6.15 14.31
N GLU A 112 -25.09 5.01 14.26
CA GLU A 112 -25.28 4.02 13.19
C GLU A 112 -26.70 3.44 13.20
N LYS A 113 -27.20 3.04 14.38
CA LYS A 113 -28.58 2.57 14.56
C LYS A 113 -29.60 3.61 14.10
N MET A 114 -29.40 4.88 14.46
CA MET A 114 -30.27 5.98 14.00
C MET A 114 -30.15 6.23 12.51
N LYS A 115 -28.95 6.13 11.93
CA LYS A 115 -28.73 6.29 10.48
C LYS A 115 -29.47 5.22 9.68
N LYS A 116 -29.50 3.97 10.14
CA LYS A 116 -30.25 2.87 9.51
C LYS A 116 -31.77 3.13 9.46
N ARG A 117 -32.31 3.82 10.47
CA ARG A 117 -33.74 4.17 10.55
C ARG A 117 -34.08 5.49 9.83
N LYS A 118 -33.06 6.30 9.49
CA LYS A 118 -33.26 7.63 8.92
C LYS A 118 -33.60 7.49 7.42
N PRO A 119 -34.70 8.10 6.95
CA PRO A 119 -35.03 8.11 5.53
C PRO A 119 -34.05 9.01 4.74
N GLU A 120 -33.93 8.78 3.44
CA GLU A 120 -33.03 9.54 2.56
C GLU A 120 -33.42 11.02 2.37
N PHE A 121 -34.64 11.40 2.75
CA PHE A 121 -35.19 12.74 2.59
C PHE A 121 -35.18 13.25 1.15
N LEU A 122 -35.90 12.55 0.27
CA LEU A 122 -36.04 12.89 -1.15
C LEU A 122 -37.16 13.91 -1.39
N ARG A 123 -37.12 14.59 -2.54
CA ARG A 123 -38.16 15.56 -2.95
C ARG A 123 -39.53 14.90 -3.12
N TYR A 124 -40.62 15.62 -2.89
CA TYR A 124 -41.95 15.14 -3.28
C TYR A 124 -41.98 14.79 -4.79
N GLU A 125 -42.47 13.59 -5.13
CA GLU A 125 -42.63 13.11 -6.51
C GLU A 125 -41.33 13.09 -7.33
N TRP A 126 -40.17 12.98 -6.67
CA TRP A 126 -38.84 12.85 -7.32
C TRP A 126 -38.80 11.71 -8.36
N PHE A 127 -39.48 10.60 -8.08
CA PHE A 127 -39.53 9.42 -8.96
C PHE A 127 -40.49 9.58 -10.14
N ARG A 128 -41.46 10.51 -10.07
CA ARG A 128 -42.49 10.68 -11.09
C ARG A 128 -42.01 11.55 -12.25
N TYR A 129 -41.21 12.57 -11.95
CA TYR A 129 -40.81 13.59 -12.93
C TYR A 129 -39.29 13.73 -12.99
N LYS A 130 -38.68 13.48 -14.14
CA LYS A 130 -37.22 13.62 -14.35
C LYS A 130 -36.69 15.03 -14.02
N ARG A 131 -37.50 16.08 -14.26
CA ARG A 131 -37.18 17.47 -13.90
C ARG A 131 -37.07 17.70 -12.38
N LEU A 132 -37.67 16.83 -11.58
CA LEU A 132 -37.58 16.88 -10.12
C LEU A 132 -36.40 16.02 -9.67
N GLY A 133 -35.25 16.63 -9.38
CA GLY A 133 -34.11 15.91 -8.82
C GLY A 133 -34.34 15.38 -7.40
N MET A 134 -33.40 14.58 -6.91
CA MET A 134 -33.44 13.89 -5.60
C MET A 134 -33.29 14.83 -4.38
N LYS A 135 -33.01 16.11 -4.59
CA LYS A 135 -32.75 17.10 -3.52
C LYS A 135 -34.01 17.43 -2.74
N TRP A 136 -33.98 17.31 -1.41
CA TRP A 136 -35.08 17.69 -0.52
C TRP A 136 -35.61 19.11 -0.81
N ARG A 137 -36.94 19.28 -0.81
CA ARG A 137 -37.61 20.58 -0.78
C ARG A 137 -38.83 20.49 0.14
N LYS A 138 -39.00 21.50 0.99
CA LYS A 138 -40.17 21.61 1.88
C LYS A 138 -41.46 21.73 1.07
N GLY A 139 -42.45 20.89 1.36
CA GLY A 139 -43.78 20.99 0.75
C GLY A 139 -44.47 22.28 1.18
N LYS A 140 -44.80 23.15 0.23
CA LYS A 140 -45.41 24.47 0.50
C LYS A 140 -46.94 24.45 0.42
N GLY A 141 -47.50 23.78 -0.58
CA GLY A 141 -48.93 23.78 -0.89
C GLY A 141 -49.81 23.26 0.25
N ILE A 142 -51.00 23.84 0.40
CA ILE A 142 -51.97 23.53 1.47
C ILE A 142 -52.42 22.07 1.39
N GLN A 143 -52.64 21.55 0.18
CA GLN A 143 -53.04 20.16 -0.06
C GLN A 143 -51.85 19.17 -0.05
N SER A 144 -50.61 19.65 0.11
CA SER A 144 -49.44 18.78 0.09
C SER A 144 -49.48 17.75 1.22
N LYS A 145 -49.52 16.47 0.85
CA LYS A 145 -49.56 15.37 1.81
C LYS A 145 -48.26 15.23 2.61
N ILE A 146 -47.13 15.70 2.06
CA ILE A 146 -45.88 15.83 2.83
C ILE A 146 -45.98 16.94 3.89
N LYS A 147 -46.55 18.11 3.54
CA LYS A 147 -46.79 19.20 4.52
C LYS A 147 -47.72 18.75 5.65
N LYS A 148 -48.73 17.95 5.31
CA LYS A 148 -49.67 17.33 6.26
C LYS A 148 -49.11 16.10 7.00
N HIS A 149 -47.86 15.70 6.73
CA HIS A 149 -47.20 14.54 7.36
C HIS A 149 -47.98 13.21 7.27
N VAL A 150 -48.60 12.93 6.12
CA VAL A 150 -49.37 11.70 5.94
C VAL A 150 -48.48 10.46 5.88
N LYS A 151 -48.85 9.38 6.60
CA LYS A 151 -48.05 8.16 6.84
C LYS A 151 -47.47 7.50 5.57
N TYR A 152 -48.24 7.40 4.49
CA TYR A 152 -47.80 6.73 3.26
C TYR A 152 -46.84 7.58 2.40
N ARG A 153 -46.61 8.84 2.78
CA ARG A 153 -45.66 9.72 2.10
C ARG A 153 -44.30 9.71 2.81
N ILE A 154 -43.28 10.13 2.07
CA ILE A 154 -41.92 10.27 2.57
C ILE A 154 -41.92 11.19 3.79
N ALA A 155 -41.21 10.79 4.84
CA ALA A 155 -41.08 11.60 6.05
C ALA A 155 -40.35 12.91 5.77
N SER A 156 -40.79 13.97 6.45
CA SER A 156 -40.14 15.29 6.37
C SER A 156 -38.98 15.37 7.36
N PRO A 157 -37.87 16.06 7.02
CA PRO A 157 -36.80 16.37 7.95
C PRO A 157 -37.35 17.11 9.18
N ARG A 158 -36.91 16.67 10.36
CA ARG A 158 -37.23 17.21 11.69
C ARG A 158 -35.98 17.12 12.56
N ILE A 159 -35.92 17.91 13.64
CA ILE A 159 -34.78 17.93 14.58
C ILE A 159 -34.51 16.55 15.20
N GLY A 160 -35.55 15.75 15.44
CA GLY A 160 -35.43 14.39 16.01
C GLY A 160 -34.66 13.38 15.16
N TYR A 161 -34.36 13.68 13.89
CA TYR A 161 -33.51 12.84 13.04
C TYR A 161 -32.01 13.19 13.15
N SER A 162 -31.62 14.12 14.03
CA SER A 162 -30.21 14.45 14.25
C SER A 162 -29.48 13.33 14.99
N SER A 163 -28.19 13.17 14.70
CA SER A 163 -27.29 12.32 15.48
C SER A 163 -26.88 13.00 16.79
N PRO A 164 -26.34 12.25 17.79
CA PRO A 164 -25.88 12.85 19.03
C PRO A 164 -24.78 13.87 18.73
N LYS A 165 -24.74 14.98 19.48
CA LYS A 165 -23.89 16.14 19.16
C LYS A 165 -22.40 15.79 19.13
N GLU A 166 -21.94 14.99 20.09
CA GLU A 166 -20.53 14.63 20.25
C GLU A 166 -19.95 13.84 19.08
N VAL A 167 -20.74 12.92 18.53
CA VAL A 167 -20.32 12.08 17.40
C VAL A 167 -20.83 12.60 16.07
N LYS A 168 -21.48 13.76 16.06
CA LYS A 168 -21.97 14.40 14.84
C LYS A 168 -20.76 14.81 13.99
N ALA A 169 -20.87 14.63 12.67
CA ALA A 169 -19.81 14.93 11.70
C ALA A 169 -18.52 14.10 11.79
N LEU A 170 -18.38 13.15 12.73
CA LEU A 170 -17.27 12.18 12.68
C LEU A 170 -17.37 11.26 11.46
N HIS A 171 -16.22 10.79 10.96
CA HIS A 171 -16.12 9.76 9.94
C HIS A 171 -16.67 8.41 10.47
N SER A 172 -17.04 7.48 9.59
CA SER A 172 -17.52 6.15 9.98
C SER A 172 -16.50 5.36 10.80
N SER A 173 -15.20 5.64 10.62
CA SER A 173 -14.14 5.06 11.44
C SER A 173 -14.00 5.71 12.83
N GLY A 174 -14.72 6.79 13.11
CA GLY A 174 -14.66 7.52 14.37
C GLY A 174 -13.65 8.67 14.43
N PHE A 175 -12.89 8.91 13.36
CA PHE A 175 -11.99 10.08 13.29
C PHE A 175 -12.77 11.36 12.99
N ARG A 176 -12.28 12.49 13.51
CA ARG A 176 -12.67 13.81 13.01
C ARG A 176 -11.92 14.09 11.70
N GLU A 177 -12.66 14.47 10.66
CA GLU A 177 -12.05 14.78 9.36
C GLU A 177 -11.47 16.21 9.39
N VAL A 178 -10.19 16.34 9.02
CA VAL A 178 -9.51 17.62 8.81
C VAL A 178 -9.16 17.74 7.34
N MET A 179 -9.61 18.81 6.68
CA MET A 179 -9.25 19.08 5.28
C MET A 179 -7.84 19.67 5.24
N VAL A 180 -6.97 19.12 4.39
CA VAL A 180 -5.55 19.51 4.29
C VAL A 180 -5.15 19.78 2.83
N TYR A 181 -4.36 20.83 2.62
CA TYR A 181 -3.90 21.29 1.30
C TYR A 181 -2.37 21.30 1.14
N ASN A 182 -1.61 21.35 2.24
CA ASN A 182 -0.16 21.40 2.23
C ASN A 182 0.46 20.49 3.31
N VAL A 183 1.79 20.35 3.27
CA VAL A 183 2.54 19.47 4.18
C VAL A 183 2.52 20.00 5.62
N ASN A 184 2.58 21.32 5.81
CA ASN A 184 2.60 21.94 7.14
C ASN A 184 1.29 21.70 7.90
N GLU A 185 0.16 21.72 7.20
CA GLU A 185 -1.16 21.41 7.75
C GLU A 185 -1.25 19.95 8.23
N ILE A 186 -0.46 19.01 7.68
CA ILE A 186 -0.40 17.62 8.17
C ILE A 186 0.25 17.57 9.55
N GLU A 187 1.28 18.39 9.78
CA GLU A 187 1.99 18.41 11.06
C GLU A 187 1.09 18.91 12.21
N SER A 188 0.06 19.68 11.88
CA SER A 188 -0.92 20.20 12.84
C SER A 188 -2.01 19.18 13.24
N VAL A 189 -2.12 18.04 12.55
CA VAL A 189 -3.19 17.05 12.76
C VAL A 189 -2.82 16.06 13.86
N ASN A 190 -3.73 15.81 14.80
CA ASN A 190 -3.52 14.82 15.86
C ASN A 190 -3.78 13.37 15.36
N PRO A 191 -2.78 12.46 15.34
CA PRO A 191 -2.93 11.10 14.82
C PRO A 191 -3.98 10.22 15.54
N ASP A 192 -4.25 10.49 16.82
CA ASP A 192 -5.09 9.63 17.65
C ASP A 192 -6.59 9.92 17.49
N THR A 193 -6.94 11.19 17.23
CA THR A 193 -8.33 11.68 17.20
C THR A 193 -8.79 12.13 15.81
N GLU A 194 -7.85 12.55 14.97
CA GLU A 194 -8.12 13.19 13.68
C GLU A 194 -7.56 12.39 12.50
N ALA A 195 -8.21 12.52 11.36
CA ALA A 195 -7.75 11.96 10.10
C ALA A 195 -7.73 13.06 9.04
N ALA A 196 -6.67 13.06 8.23
CA ALA A 196 -6.52 14.03 7.16
C ALA A 196 -7.31 13.59 5.90
N ARG A 197 -8.01 14.54 5.29
CA ARG A 197 -8.54 14.43 3.92
C ARG A 197 -7.82 15.46 3.07
N ILE A 198 -7.11 14.99 2.05
CA ILE A 198 -6.41 15.89 1.13
C ILE A 198 -7.45 16.55 0.21
N GLY A 199 -7.38 17.87 0.06
CA GLY A 199 -8.22 18.62 -0.87
C GLY A 199 -8.08 18.13 -2.31
N HIS A 200 -9.18 18.14 -3.07
CA HIS A 200 -9.19 17.68 -4.46
C HIS A 200 -8.26 18.47 -5.39
N SER A 201 -8.01 19.76 -5.07
CA SER A 201 -7.17 20.66 -5.85
C SER A 201 -5.67 20.36 -5.75
N VAL A 202 -5.25 19.49 -4.83
CA VAL A 202 -3.82 19.21 -4.64
C VAL A 202 -3.32 18.21 -5.67
N GLY A 203 -2.34 18.61 -6.48
CA GLY A 203 -1.74 17.77 -7.52
C GLY A 203 -0.92 16.59 -6.98
N ALA A 204 -0.75 15.56 -7.81
CA ALA A 204 -0.15 14.27 -7.44
C ALA A 204 1.24 14.39 -6.77
N LYS A 205 2.11 15.27 -7.28
CA LYS A 205 3.45 15.49 -6.70
C LYS A 205 3.39 15.87 -5.21
N LYS A 206 2.56 16.86 -4.87
CA LYS A 206 2.37 17.32 -3.50
C LYS A 206 1.61 16.30 -2.66
N ARG A 207 0.68 15.55 -3.26
CA ARG A 207 -0.01 14.44 -2.59
C ARG A 207 0.95 13.36 -2.13
N ASN A 208 1.90 12.94 -2.96
CA ASN A 208 2.90 11.93 -2.60
C ASN A 208 3.79 12.39 -1.45
N GLU A 209 4.16 13.68 -1.44
CA GLU A 209 4.93 14.28 -0.33
C GLU A 209 4.13 14.27 0.98
N MET A 210 2.87 14.69 0.90
CA MET A 210 1.93 14.66 2.03
C MET A 210 1.69 13.25 2.57
N GLU A 211 1.52 12.27 1.69
CA GLU A 211 1.30 10.87 2.08
C GLU A 211 2.53 10.28 2.79
N LYS A 212 3.75 10.54 2.29
CA LYS A 212 5.00 10.14 2.96
C LYS A 212 5.16 10.78 4.34
N LYS A 213 4.84 12.07 4.46
CA LYS A 213 4.90 12.77 5.75
C LYS A 213 3.87 12.21 6.73
N ALA A 214 2.65 11.98 6.29
CA ALA A 214 1.59 11.38 7.10
C ALA A 214 1.95 9.96 7.57
N ASP A 215 2.55 9.12 6.71
CA ASP A 215 3.02 7.79 7.09
C ASP A 215 4.10 7.85 8.18
N THR A 216 4.99 8.85 8.11
CA THR A 216 6.04 9.06 9.12
C THR A 216 5.44 9.47 10.47
N MET A 217 4.38 10.30 10.45
CA MET A 217 3.70 10.78 11.66
C MET A 217 2.59 9.83 12.16
N GLY A 218 2.30 8.75 11.42
CA GLY A 218 1.22 7.82 11.74
C GLY A 218 -0.19 8.40 11.53
N ILE A 219 -0.34 9.43 10.71
CA ILE A 219 -1.63 10.08 10.43
C ILE A 219 -2.37 9.31 9.34
N ARG A 220 -3.66 9.02 9.59
CA ARG A 220 -4.51 8.37 8.60
C ARG A 220 -5.02 9.37 7.56
N ILE A 221 -4.63 9.18 6.30
CA ILE A 221 -5.24 9.85 5.16
C ILE A 221 -6.46 9.06 4.66
N LEU A 222 -7.62 9.72 4.53
CA LEU A 222 -8.88 9.08 4.16
C LEU A 222 -9.00 8.78 2.67
N ASN A 223 -8.49 9.67 1.83
CA ASN A 223 -8.54 9.60 0.37
C ASN A 223 -7.15 9.37 -0.21
N ARG A 224 -6.49 8.26 0.16
CA ARG A 224 -5.23 7.86 -0.50
C ARG A 224 -5.53 7.54 -1.96
N GLY A 225 -4.76 8.12 -2.88
CA GLY A 225 -4.82 7.76 -4.29
C GLY A 225 -3.93 6.55 -4.56
N ALA A 226 -4.27 5.74 -5.55
CA ALA A 226 -3.25 4.87 -6.13
C ALA A 226 -2.21 5.78 -6.81
N SER A 227 -0.95 5.67 -6.40
CA SER A 227 0.14 6.28 -7.14
C SER A 227 0.32 5.49 -8.44
N THR A 228 -0.31 5.96 -9.51
CA THR A 228 -0.02 5.50 -10.88
C THR A 228 1.34 5.99 -11.31
#